data_AF-A0A7K2TLU5-F1
#
_entry.id   AF-A0A7K2TLU5-F1
#
_cell.length_a   1.000
_cell.length_b   1.000
_cell.length_c   1.000
_cell.angle_alpha   90.00
_cell.angle_beta   90.00
_cell.angle_gamma   90.00
#
_symmetry.space_group_name_H-M   'P 1'
#
loop_
_entity.id
_entity.type
_entity.pdbx_description
1 polymer ?
#
loop_
_entity_poly.entity_id
_entity_poly.type
_entity_poly.pdbx_seq_one_letter_code
_entity_poly.pdbx_strand_id
1 'polypeptide(L)'
;MALAVVCSAGAVLGTQFLVSAAQGRETPRVEEAGPAGLGEWEGAFMLYEPVWTTAHIVQKGLNIPEADTGLVVSYVGPAARNPGEQGDWIGIYEHGRLDKAHRKDWDWVCPNEHARCMSFGSAIVPAGNDGLESGKKYTVAYWLDNASESSGTPAVTVDYVVPW
;
A
#
# COMPACT_ATOMS: atom_id res chain seq x y z
N MET A 1 39.69 27.24 -50.10
CA MET A 1 39.37 28.65 -49.86
C MET A 1 39.34 28.85 -48.36
N ALA A 2 40.23 29.70 -47.86
CA ALA A 2 40.42 30.04 -46.45
C ALA A 2 39.43 31.13 -46.02
N LEU A 3 39.05 31.16 -44.75
CA LEU A 3 39.06 32.40 -43.95
C LEU A 3 38.96 32.07 -42.46
N ALA A 4 39.84 32.72 -41.71
CA ALA A 4 40.06 32.60 -40.27
C ALA A 4 39.45 33.82 -39.53
N VAL A 5 39.83 33.94 -38.25
CA VAL A 5 39.72 35.10 -37.32
C VAL A 5 38.33 35.24 -36.65
N VAL A 6 38.13 35.60 -35.37
CA VAL A 6 38.93 36.32 -34.34
C VAL A 6 38.48 35.90 -32.92
N CYS A 7 39.41 35.90 -31.96
CA CYS A 7 39.19 35.88 -30.50
C CYS A 7 38.31 37.03 -29.97
N SER A 8 37.67 36.82 -28.82
CA SER A 8 37.47 37.85 -27.78
C SER A 8 37.17 37.20 -26.43
N ALA A 9 38.10 37.33 -25.49
CA ALA A 9 37.89 37.04 -24.07
C ALA A 9 37.27 38.27 -23.39
N GLY A 10 36.12 38.09 -22.73
CA GLY A 10 35.49 39.11 -21.91
C GLY A 10 35.40 38.63 -20.46
N ALA A 11 36.24 39.19 -19.59
CA ALA A 11 36.10 39.10 -18.15
C ALA A 11 34.93 39.97 -17.70
N VAL A 12 34.00 39.42 -16.91
CA VAL A 12 32.97 40.22 -16.22
C VAL A 12 33.23 40.14 -14.72
N LEU A 13 33.49 41.33 -14.18
CA LEU A 13 33.72 41.65 -12.78
C LEU A 13 32.46 41.40 -11.93
N GLY A 14 32.73 41.19 -10.64
CA GLY A 14 31.78 40.78 -9.64
C GLY A 14 30.60 41.73 -9.43
N THR A 15 29.49 41.14 -9.01
CA THR A 15 28.38 41.84 -8.39
C THR A 15 28.27 41.36 -6.95
N GLN A 16 28.50 42.28 -6.02
CA GLN A 16 28.31 42.07 -4.59
C GLN A 16 26.81 41.89 -4.31
N PHE A 17 26.42 40.75 -3.76
CA PHE A 17 25.08 40.56 -3.21
C PHE A 17 24.98 41.34 -1.90
N LEU A 18 24.21 42.42 -1.92
CA LEU A 18 23.69 43.08 -0.72
C LEU A 18 22.66 42.15 -0.07
N VAL A 19 23.01 41.57 1.07
CA VAL A 19 22.06 40.93 1.97
C VAL A 19 21.24 42.03 2.63
N SER A 20 20.02 42.24 2.14
CA SER A 20 19.03 43.10 2.80
C SER A 20 18.33 42.29 3.88
N ALA A 21 18.47 42.73 5.13
CA ALA A 21 17.80 42.16 6.28
C ALA A 21 16.28 42.34 6.15
N ALA A 22 15.57 41.27 5.80
CA ALA A 22 14.12 41.22 5.90
C ALA A 22 13.76 41.19 7.39
N GLN A 23 13.19 42.30 7.86
CA GLN A 23 12.58 42.42 9.17
C GLN A 23 11.50 41.35 9.34
N GLY A 24 11.57 40.65 10.47
CA GLY A 24 10.69 39.55 10.83
C GLY A 24 9.22 39.93 10.73
N ARG A 25 8.55 39.34 9.75
CA ARG A 25 7.11 39.15 9.79
C ARG A 25 6.93 37.81 10.48
N GLU A 26 6.48 37.83 11.72
CA GLU A 26 6.07 36.62 12.43
C GLU A 26 4.99 35.93 11.58
N THR A 27 5.39 34.87 10.90
CA THR A 27 4.46 33.93 10.30
C THR A 27 3.60 33.43 11.46
N PRO A 28 2.26 33.56 11.40
CA PRO A 28 1.42 32.87 12.37
C PRO A 28 1.84 31.40 12.32
N ARG A 29 2.29 30.89 13.46
CA ARG A 29 2.53 29.47 13.66
C ARG A 29 1.19 28.83 13.32
N VAL A 30 1.11 28.23 12.14
CA VAL A 30 0.07 27.25 11.85
C VAL A 30 0.38 26.16 12.86
N GLU A 31 -0.34 26.21 13.98
CA GLU A 31 -0.58 25.06 14.80
C GLU A 31 -1.25 24.07 13.86
N GLU A 32 -0.40 23.26 13.22
CA GLU A 32 -0.83 22.10 12.48
C GLU A 32 -1.66 21.33 13.49
N ALA A 33 -2.97 21.38 13.32
CA ALA A 33 -3.89 20.49 13.98
C ALA A 33 -3.50 19.10 13.49
N GLY A 34 -2.47 18.53 14.12
CA GLY A 34 -2.14 17.12 14.00
C GLY A 34 -3.44 16.37 14.26
N PRO A 35 -3.73 15.32 13.49
CA PRO A 35 -4.98 14.60 13.61
C PRO A 35 -5.24 14.27 15.07
N ALA A 36 -6.24 14.94 15.65
CA ALA A 36 -6.71 14.68 16.99
C ALA A 36 -7.21 13.23 17.00
N GLY A 37 -6.41 12.31 17.53
CA GLY A 37 -6.81 10.91 17.65
C GLY A 37 -5.77 9.84 17.33
N LEU A 38 -4.46 10.13 17.28
CA LEU A 38 -3.45 9.06 17.27
C LEU A 38 -3.04 8.58 18.69
N GLY A 39 -4.01 8.52 19.61
CA GLY A 39 -3.84 7.85 20.89
C GLY A 39 -4.07 6.35 20.74
N GLU A 40 -3.10 5.54 21.20
CA GLU A 40 -3.24 4.09 21.41
C GLU A 40 -3.33 3.22 20.13
N TRP A 41 -2.31 3.31 19.26
CA TRP A 41 -2.11 2.42 18.11
C TRP A 41 -1.07 1.32 18.35
N GLU A 42 -0.53 1.21 19.58
CA GLU A 42 0.42 0.16 19.92
C GLU A 42 -0.31 -1.19 20.08
N GLY A 43 -0.45 -1.93 18.97
CA GLY A 43 -0.85 -3.33 18.99
C GLY A 43 -2.12 -3.71 18.22
N ALA A 44 -2.81 -2.76 17.59
CA ALA A 44 -3.97 -3.06 16.75
C ALA A 44 -3.55 -3.41 15.31
N PHE A 45 -4.23 -4.38 14.70
CA PHE A 45 -4.10 -4.63 13.27
C PHE A 45 -4.87 -3.58 12.46
N MET A 46 -4.28 -3.19 11.33
CA MET A 46 -4.88 -2.28 10.38
C MET A 46 -4.75 -2.82 8.97
N LEU A 47 -5.79 -2.60 8.18
CA LEU A 47 -5.74 -2.62 6.73
C LEU A 47 -5.81 -1.18 6.23
N TYR A 48 -4.85 -0.77 5.41
CA TYR A 48 -5.00 0.43 4.62
C TYR A 48 -5.97 0.17 3.47
N GLU A 49 -6.48 1.25 2.89
CA GLU A 49 -7.40 1.18 1.76
C GLU A 49 -6.84 0.26 0.66
N PRO A 50 -7.54 -0.86 0.35
CA PRO A 50 -7.12 -1.75 -0.71
C PRO A 50 -7.11 -1.02 -2.06
N VAL A 51 -6.08 -1.25 -2.86
CA VAL A 51 -5.92 -0.59 -4.16
C VAL A 51 -6.13 -1.61 -5.28
N TRP A 52 -7.01 -1.29 -6.23
CA TRP A 52 -7.15 -2.06 -7.46
C TRP A 52 -5.83 -2.09 -8.23
N THR A 53 -5.41 -3.27 -8.67
CA THR A 53 -4.30 -3.41 -9.61
C THR A 53 -4.78 -4.07 -10.90
N THR A 54 -4.42 -3.44 -12.02
CA THR A 54 -4.57 -4.01 -13.36
C THR A 54 -3.34 -4.80 -13.79
N ALA A 55 -2.28 -4.83 -12.96
CA ALA A 55 -1.14 -5.68 -13.24
C ALA A 55 -1.58 -7.14 -13.13
N HIS A 56 -1.22 -7.95 -14.14
CA HIS A 56 -1.57 -9.36 -14.13
C HIS A 56 -0.81 -10.06 -13.01
N ILE A 57 -1.54 -10.65 -12.07
CA ILE A 57 -0.98 -11.33 -10.91
C ILE A 57 -0.62 -12.76 -11.33
N VAL A 58 0.65 -12.99 -11.66
CA VAL A 58 1.19 -14.33 -11.90
C VAL A 58 1.69 -14.89 -10.57
N GLN A 59 0.77 -15.38 -9.74
CA GLN A 59 1.11 -16.05 -8.47
C GLN A 59 0.59 -17.49 -8.43
N LYS A 60 1.24 -18.31 -7.59
CA LYS A 60 0.96 -19.73 -7.30
C LYS A 60 1.62 -20.77 -8.22
N GLY A 61 2.64 -20.43 -9.01
CA GLY A 61 3.39 -21.41 -9.82
C GLY A 61 2.55 -22.14 -10.87
N LEU A 62 1.31 -21.70 -11.06
CA LEU A 62 0.36 -22.15 -12.05
C LEU A 62 0.46 -21.16 -13.21
N ASN A 63 0.76 -21.65 -14.40
CA ASN A 63 0.55 -20.88 -15.63
C ASN A 63 -0.96 -20.75 -15.84
N ILE A 64 -1.60 -19.85 -15.11
CA ILE A 64 -2.99 -19.46 -15.40
C ILE A 64 -2.89 -18.57 -16.64
N PRO A 65 -3.44 -19.00 -17.80
CA PRO A 65 -3.32 -18.26 -19.06
C PRO A 65 -4.10 -16.93 -19.06
N GLU A 66 -4.75 -16.60 -17.95
CA GLU A 66 -5.64 -15.47 -17.80
C GLU A 66 -4.97 -14.34 -17.03
N ALA A 67 -5.20 -13.14 -17.53
CA ALA A 67 -4.81 -11.88 -16.92
C ALA A 67 -5.58 -11.63 -15.62
N ASP A 68 -5.18 -12.26 -14.52
CA ASP A 68 -5.88 -12.04 -13.26
C ASP A 68 -5.52 -10.66 -12.69
N THR A 69 -6.55 -9.87 -12.39
CA THR A 69 -6.44 -8.56 -11.72
C THR A 69 -6.61 -8.78 -10.22
N GLY A 70 -6.60 -7.73 -9.40
CA GLY A 70 -6.81 -7.95 -7.97
C GLY A 70 -6.60 -6.71 -7.12
N LEU A 71 -6.30 -6.97 -5.85
CA LEU A 71 -6.06 -5.93 -4.85
C LEU A 71 -4.64 -6.01 -4.32
N VAL A 72 -4.00 -4.87 -4.22
CA VAL A 72 -2.85 -4.68 -3.34
C VAL A 72 -3.38 -4.20 -1.99
N VAL A 73 -3.15 -4.99 -0.95
CA VAL A 73 -3.66 -4.74 0.39
C VAL A 73 -2.48 -4.51 1.33
N SER A 74 -2.27 -3.25 1.71
CA SER A 74 -1.26 -2.89 2.71
C SER A 74 -1.80 -3.08 4.12
N TYR A 75 -0.97 -3.57 5.02
CA TYR A 75 -1.34 -3.86 6.40
C TYR A 75 -0.27 -3.40 7.39
N VAL A 76 -0.69 -3.19 8.62
CA VAL A 76 0.18 -2.99 9.79
C VAL A 76 -0.36 -3.86 10.92
N GLY A 77 0.54 -4.51 11.63
CA GLY A 77 0.26 -5.32 12.81
C GLY A 77 1.21 -4.97 13.97
N PRO A 78 1.16 -5.75 15.06
CA PRO A 78 2.01 -5.55 16.23
C PRO A 78 3.51 -5.68 15.90
N ALA A 79 4.35 -4.78 16.44
CA ALA A 79 5.77 -4.65 16.10
C ALA A 79 6.62 -5.94 16.28
N ALA A 80 6.25 -6.81 17.22
CA ALA A 80 6.93 -8.07 17.50
C ALA A 80 6.38 -9.27 16.70
N ARG A 81 5.41 -9.04 15.80
CA ARG A 81 4.79 -10.09 15.00
C ARG A 81 5.50 -10.26 13.66
N ASN A 82 5.74 -11.51 13.30
CA ASN A 82 6.12 -11.89 11.94
C ASN A 82 4.93 -12.65 11.30
N PRO A 83 4.14 -11.99 10.43
CA PRO A 83 2.96 -12.60 9.84
C PRO A 83 3.28 -13.72 8.84
N GLY A 84 4.44 -13.65 8.16
CA GLY A 84 4.87 -14.69 7.22
C GLY A 84 5.23 -16.01 7.91
N GLU A 85 5.85 -15.95 9.09
CA GLU A 85 6.13 -17.14 9.91
C GLU A 85 4.89 -17.72 10.59
N GLN A 86 3.90 -16.86 10.87
CA GLN A 86 2.70 -17.24 11.62
C GLN A 86 1.56 -17.69 10.71
N GLY A 87 1.74 -17.62 9.39
CA GLY A 87 0.74 -18.06 8.41
C GLY A 87 -0.46 -17.14 8.38
N ASP A 88 -0.20 -15.84 8.34
CA ASP A 88 -1.25 -14.83 8.15
C ASP A 88 -1.60 -14.72 6.68
N TRP A 89 -2.85 -14.40 6.39
CA TRP A 89 -3.34 -14.28 5.02
C TRP A 89 -4.46 -13.26 4.91
N ILE A 90 -4.68 -12.78 3.70
CA ILE A 90 -5.73 -11.81 3.38
C ILE A 90 -6.68 -12.44 2.37
N GLY A 91 -7.98 -12.31 2.62
CA GLY A 91 -9.04 -12.79 1.73
C GLY A 91 -9.96 -11.66 1.25
N ILE A 92 -10.51 -11.83 0.05
CA ILE A 92 -11.57 -11.00 -0.52
C ILE A 92 -12.88 -11.79 -0.46
N TYR A 93 -13.94 -11.15 0.01
CA TYR A 93 -15.25 -11.75 0.21
C TYR A 93 -16.35 -10.91 -0.42
N GLU A 94 -17.47 -11.56 -0.74
CA GLU A 94 -18.72 -10.81 -0.89
C GLU A 94 -18.99 -9.98 0.36
N HIS A 95 -19.52 -8.77 0.16
CA HIS A 95 -19.67 -7.80 1.23
C HIS A 95 -20.41 -8.38 2.45
N GLY A 96 -19.72 -8.38 3.60
CA GLY A 96 -20.23 -8.87 4.88
C GLY A 96 -20.28 -10.40 5.04
N ARG A 97 -19.82 -11.19 4.07
CA ARG A 97 -19.95 -12.66 4.06
C ARG A 97 -18.59 -13.36 4.17
N LEU A 98 -18.10 -13.52 5.40
CA LEU A 98 -16.74 -13.98 5.71
C LEU A 98 -16.55 -15.51 5.71
N ASP A 99 -17.43 -16.25 5.04
CA ASP A 99 -17.33 -17.70 4.93
C ASP A 99 -16.69 -18.13 3.60
N LYS A 100 -16.15 -19.35 3.59
CA LYS A 100 -15.41 -19.90 2.44
C LYS A 100 -16.25 -19.95 1.15
N ALA A 101 -17.57 -20.10 1.22
CA ALA A 101 -18.41 -20.17 0.03
C ALA A 101 -18.57 -18.82 -0.67
N HIS A 102 -18.28 -17.71 0.03
CA HIS A 102 -18.39 -16.35 -0.49
C HIS A 102 -17.03 -15.66 -0.65
N ARG A 103 -15.94 -16.40 -0.46
CA ARG A 103 -14.59 -15.94 -0.74
C ARG A 103 -14.34 -15.90 -2.25
N LYS A 104 -13.90 -14.75 -2.76
CA LYS A 104 -13.49 -14.55 -4.16
C LYS A 104 -12.09 -15.14 -4.39
N ASP A 105 -11.12 -14.69 -3.61
CA ASP A 105 -9.81 -15.30 -3.53
C ASP A 105 -9.12 -14.89 -2.22
N TRP A 106 -7.89 -15.36 -2.05
CA TRP A 106 -7.02 -15.09 -0.93
C TRP A 106 -5.55 -15.28 -1.32
N ASP A 107 -4.68 -14.62 -0.58
CA ASP A 107 -3.25 -14.86 -0.64
C ASP A 107 -2.58 -14.77 0.73
N TRP A 108 -1.46 -15.48 0.87
CA TRP A 108 -0.62 -15.41 2.05
C TRP A 108 0.02 -14.04 2.17
N VAL A 109 0.21 -13.60 3.40
CA VAL A 109 1.04 -12.44 3.68
C VAL A 109 2.51 -12.84 3.57
N CYS A 110 3.30 -12.09 2.79
CA CYS A 110 4.73 -12.29 2.61
C CYS A 110 5.16 -13.71 2.15
N PRO A 111 4.57 -14.27 1.08
CA PRO A 111 4.78 -15.67 0.68
C PRO A 111 6.22 -16.01 0.26
N ASN A 112 7.05 -15.01 -0.06
CA ASN A 112 8.40 -15.22 -0.60
C ASN A 112 9.52 -14.86 0.40
N GLU A 113 9.21 -14.14 1.48
CA GLU A 113 10.21 -13.67 2.45
C GLU A 113 9.70 -13.82 3.90
N HIS A 114 9.35 -15.04 4.28
CA HIS A 114 8.72 -15.33 5.58
C HIS A 114 9.51 -14.77 6.77
N ALA A 115 10.84 -14.90 6.78
CA ALA A 115 11.68 -14.45 7.91
C ALA A 115 11.98 -12.93 7.94
N ARG A 116 11.66 -12.20 6.86
CA ARG A 116 11.92 -10.75 6.75
C ARG A 116 10.65 -9.92 6.78
N CYS A 117 9.50 -10.59 6.79
CA CYS A 117 8.22 -9.94 6.94
C CYS A 117 8.08 -9.45 8.39
N MET A 118 8.23 -8.14 8.57
CA MET A 118 8.03 -7.50 9.87
C MET A 118 6.53 -7.19 10.06
N SER A 119 6.22 -6.34 11.03
CA SER A 119 4.86 -5.95 11.37
C SER A 119 4.13 -5.09 10.33
N PHE A 120 4.66 -4.93 9.12
CA PHE A 120 4.06 -4.13 8.06
C PHE A 120 4.43 -4.71 6.69
N GLY A 121 3.54 -4.55 5.71
CA GLY A 121 3.78 -4.99 4.35
C GLY A 121 2.55 -4.88 3.48
N SER A 122 2.57 -5.60 2.35
CA SER A 122 1.43 -5.72 1.45
C SER A 122 1.25 -7.18 1.00
N ALA A 123 0.00 -7.60 0.85
CA ALA A 123 -0.35 -8.80 0.10
C ALA A 123 -0.96 -8.41 -1.24
N ILE A 124 -0.80 -9.27 -2.25
CA ILE A 124 -1.42 -9.11 -3.55
C ILE A 124 -2.46 -10.23 -3.66
N VAL A 125 -3.74 -9.87 -3.57
CA VAL A 125 -4.82 -10.85 -3.59
C VAL A 125 -5.47 -10.84 -4.97
N PRO A 126 -5.43 -11.95 -5.72
CA PRO A 126 -6.08 -12.05 -7.01
C PRO A 126 -7.60 -11.83 -6.89
N ALA A 127 -8.23 -11.36 -7.96
CA ALA A 127 -9.67 -11.25 -8.04
C ALA A 127 -10.34 -12.61 -8.34
N GLY A 128 -9.54 -13.63 -8.67
CA GLY A 128 -9.99 -14.93 -9.12
C GLY A 128 -10.49 -14.89 -10.56
N ASN A 129 -10.77 -16.07 -11.13
CA ASN A 129 -11.15 -16.20 -12.55
C ASN A 129 -12.39 -15.37 -12.95
N ASP A 130 -13.31 -15.11 -12.01
CA ASP A 130 -14.52 -14.35 -12.27
C ASP A 130 -14.32 -12.82 -12.11
N GLY A 131 -13.17 -12.39 -11.61
CA GLY A 131 -12.85 -10.99 -11.34
C GLY A 131 -13.68 -10.37 -10.21
N LEU A 132 -13.48 -9.06 -9.98
CA LEU A 132 -14.37 -8.25 -9.16
C LEU A 132 -15.23 -7.36 -10.07
N GLU A 133 -16.52 -7.27 -9.77
CA GLU A 133 -17.49 -6.50 -10.55
C GLU A 133 -17.37 -5.01 -10.25
N SER A 134 -17.26 -4.18 -11.29
CA SER A 134 -17.20 -2.73 -11.16
C SER A 134 -18.40 -2.14 -10.40
N GLY A 135 -18.14 -1.18 -9.51
CA GLY A 135 -19.15 -0.55 -8.65
C GLY A 135 -19.67 -1.43 -7.51
N LYS A 136 -19.28 -2.71 -7.46
CA LYS A 136 -19.69 -3.62 -6.39
C LYS A 136 -18.79 -3.46 -5.17
N LYS A 137 -19.40 -3.64 -4.00
CA LYS A 137 -18.72 -3.64 -2.71
C LYS A 137 -18.30 -5.05 -2.32
N TYR A 138 -17.10 -5.16 -1.77
CA TYR A 138 -16.49 -6.38 -1.23
C TYR A 138 -15.97 -6.12 0.19
N THR A 139 -15.74 -7.19 0.94
CA THR A 139 -15.07 -7.12 2.24
C THR A 139 -13.69 -7.76 2.12
N VAL A 140 -12.65 -7.04 2.49
CA VAL A 140 -11.28 -7.54 2.60
C VAL A 140 -11.00 -7.82 4.07
N ALA A 141 -10.46 -9.00 4.38
CA ALA A 141 -10.27 -9.47 5.75
C ALA A 141 -8.88 -10.03 5.97
N TYR A 142 -8.25 -9.66 7.09
CA TYR A 142 -6.95 -10.15 7.54
C TYR A 142 -7.13 -11.27 8.56
N TRP A 143 -6.50 -12.42 8.32
CA TRP A 143 -6.60 -13.62 9.15
C TRP A 143 -5.25 -13.97 9.77
N LEU A 144 -5.28 -14.39 11.04
CA LEU A 144 -4.08 -14.66 11.84
C LEU A 144 -3.83 -16.14 12.01
N ASP A 145 -2.57 -16.52 12.25
CA ASP A 145 -2.18 -17.77 12.89
C ASP A 145 -2.70 -19.03 12.17
N ASN A 146 -2.69 -19.02 10.83
CA ASN A 146 -3.29 -20.07 9.98
C ASN A 146 -4.79 -20.31 10.22
N ALA A 147 -5.50 -19.35 10.82
CA ALA A 147 -6.94 -19.44 11.00
C ALA A 147 -7.63 -19.65 9.65
N SER A 148 -8.70 -20.44 9.67
CA SER A 148 -9.61 -20.57 8.53
C SER A 148 -10.91 -19.84 8.82
N GLU A 149 -11.71 -19.62 7.79
CA GLU A 149 -13.07 -19.07 7.90
C GLU A 149 -13.98 -19.90 8.80
N SER A 150 -13.67 -21.19 8.97
CA SER A 150 -14.45 -22.10 9.82
C SER A 150 -13.98 -22.15 11.28
N SER A 151 -12.81 -21.58 11.58
CA SER A 151 -12.13 -21.77 12.87
C SER A 151 -11.76 -20.47 13.57
N GLY A 152 -12.08 -19.31 13.00
CA GLY A 152 -11.67 -18.03 13.58
C GLY A 152 -12.52 -16.84 13.13
N THR A 153 -12.15 -15.68 13.64
CA THR A 153 -12.67 -14.37 13.22
C THR A 153 -11.48 -13.59 12.66
N PRO A 154 -11.64 -12.83 11.57
CA PRO A 154 -10.54 -12.01 11.08
C PRO A 154 -10.12 -10.98 12.14
N ALA A 155 -8.84 -10.64 12.17
CA ALA A 155 -8.31 -9.61 13.06
C ALA A 155 -8.85 -8.22 12.71
N VAL A 156 -9.03 -7.95 11.42
CA VAL A 156 -9.52 -6.69 10.90
C VAL A 156 -10.17 -6.91 9.53
N THR A 157 -11.18 -6.09 9.24
CA THR A 157 -11.86 -6.05 7.95
C THR A 157 -11.96 -4.63 7.44
N VAL A 158 -11.95 -4.45 6.12
CA VAL A 158 -12.25 -3.18 5.44
C VAL A 158 -13.19 -3.44 4.28
N ASP A 159 -14.13 -2.53 4.05
CA ASP A 159 -14.94 -2.56 2.85
C ASP A 159 -14.18 -1.92 1.69
N TYR A 160 -14.26 -2.54 0.52
CA TYR A 160 -13.66 -2.05 -0.71
C TYR A 160 -14.73 -1.95 -1.81
N VAL A 161 -14.70 -0.89 -2.59
CA VAL A 161 -15.60 -0.70 -3.74
C VAL A 161 -14.75 -0.72 -5.01
N VAL A 162 -15.10 -1.57 -5.96
CA VAL A 162 -14.39 -1.64 -7.24
C VAL A 162 -14.66 -0.35 -8.02
N PRO A 163 -13.63 0.37 -8.49
CA PRO A 163 -13.80 1.57 -9.29
C PRO A 163 -14.49 1.29 -10.65
N TRP A 164 -15.03 2.34 -11.26
CA TRP A 164 -15.73 2.32 -12.56
C TRP A 164 -14.81 2.46 -13.76
#